data_AF-A0A534NCS3-F1
#
_entry.id   AF-A0A534NCS3-F1
#
_cell.length_a   1.000
_cell.length_b   1.000
_cell.length_c   1.000
_cell.angle_alpha   90.00
_cell.angle_beta   90.00
_cell.angle_gamma   90.00
#
_symmetry.space_group_name_H-M   'P 1'
#
loop_
_entity.id
_entity.type
_entity.pdbx_description
1 polymer ?
#
loop_
_entity_poly.entity_id
_entity_poly.type
_entity_poly.pdbx_seq_one_letter_code
_entity_poly.pdbx_strand_id
1 'polypeptide(L)' 'MHIDSDSDIVTARQKGREVAAQLGFVSTDLTLIATAISELARNILLYAHRGEIVLSRVEDSTRRGIGVVARDDGPGIP' A
#
# COMPACT_ATOMS: atom_id res chain seq x y z
N MET A 1 6.62 -5.34 -3.58
CA MET A 1 7.33 -5.44 -2.28
C MET A 1 6.75 -6.63 -1.58
N HIS A 2 7.59 -7.55 -1.11
CA HIS A 2 7.12 -8.71 -0.35
C HIS A 2 6.65 -8.27 1.03
N ILE A 3 5.61 -8.95 1.52
CA ILE A 3 5.05 -8.78 2.85
C ILE A 3 5.08 -10.17 3.50
N ASP A 4 6.03 -10.41 4.41
CA ASP A 4 6.15 -11.65 5.19
C ASP A 4 6.41 -11.40 6.69
N SER A 5 6.57 -10.12 7.09
CA SER A 5 6.83 -9.70 8.46
C SER A 5 6.22 -8.32 8.79
N ASP A 6 6.07 -8.01 10.08
CA ASP A 6 5.62 -6.68 10.54
C ASP A 6 6.54 -5.54 10.04
N SER A 7 7.84 -5.81 9.88
CA SER A 7 8.80 -4.86 9.29
C SER A 7 8.46 -4.48 7.85
N ASP A 8 7.84 -5.38 7.09
CA ASP A 8 7.42 -5.09 5.72
C ASP A 8 6.21 -4.16 5.67
N ILE A 9 5.31 -4.25 6.66
CA ILE A 9 4.20 -3.30 6.80
C ILE A 9 4.76 -1.88 6.97
N VAL A 10 5.76 -1.72 7.84
CA VAL A 10 6.42 -0.43 8.07
C VAL A 10 7.11 0.07 6.80
N THR A 11 7.78 -0.82 6.07
CA THR A 11 8.45 -0.47 4.81
C THR A 11 7.45 -0.09 3.72
N ALA A 12 6.35 -0.84 3.58
CA ALA A 12 5.33 -0.60 2.58
C ALA A 12 4.62 0.75 2.79
N ARG A 13 4.24 1.06 4.03
CA ARG A 13 3.60 2.36 4.35
C ARG A 13 4.55 3.54 4.14
N GLN A 14 5.83 3.40 4.45
CA GLN A 14 6.83 4.46 4.27
C GLN A 14 7.01 4.75 2.78
N LYS A 15 7.24 3.72 1.96
CA LYS A 15 7.35 3.86 0.50
C LYS A 15 6.07 4.40 -0.13
N GLY A 16 4.91 3.96 0.33
CA GLY A 16 3.62 4.49 -0.09
C GLY A 16 3.48 6.00 0.18
N ARG A 17 3.83 6.42 1.40
CA ARG A 17 3.83 7.82 1.79
C ARG A 17 4.81 8.65 0.96
N GLU A 18 6.01 8.13 0.71
CA GLU A 18 7.03 8.78 -0.12
C GLU A 18 6.55 8.99 -1.56
N VAL A 19 5.97 7.95 -2.18
CA VAL A 19 5.41 8.05 -3.54
C VAL A 19 4.27 9.05 -3.59
N ALA A 20 3.37 9.04 -2.60
CA ALA A 20 2.28 10.01 -2.52
C ALA A 20 2.81 11.45 -2.31
N ALA A 21 3.86 11.64 -1.51
CA ALA A 21 4.47 12.96 -1.32
C ALA A 21 5.05 13.50 -2.63
N GLN A 22 5.71 12.65 -3.42
CA GLN A 22 6.23 13.00 -4.74
C GLN A 22 5.14 13.37 -5.75
N LEU A 23 3.90 12.94 -5.52
CA LEU A 23 2.72 13.28 -6.34
C LEU A 23 2.01 14.55 -5.86
N GLY A 24 2.48 15.18 -4.77
CA GLY A 24 1.96 16.46 -4.27
C GLY A 24 0.75 16.33 -3.33
N PHE A 25 0.47 15.14 -2.79
CA PHE A 25 -0.57 14.97 -1.77
C PHE A 25 -0.23 15.73 -0.48
N VAL A 26 -1.25 16.31 0.16
CA VAL A 26 -1.11 17.04 1.42
C VAL A 26 -0.92 16.08 2.61
N SER A 27 -0.39 16.57 3.73
CA SER A 27 -0.05 15.75 4.91
C SER A 27 -1.20 14.86 5.43
N THR A 28 -2.44 15.35 5.36
CA THR A 28 -3.64 14.57 5.72
C THR A 28 -3.79 13.36 4.82
N ASP A 29 -3.73 13.54 3.50
CA ASP A 29 -3.84 12.46 2.52
C ASP A 29 -2.67 11.49 2.60
N LEU A 30 -1.45 11.99 2.82
CA LEU A 30 -0.27 11.16 3.06
C LEU A 30 -0.46 10.21 4.26
N THR A 31 -1.20 10.66 5.27
CA THR A 31 -1.51 9.86 6.46
C THR A 31 -2.57 8.81 6.13
N LEU A 32 -3.63 9.20 5.42
CA LEU A 32 -4.68 8.27 4.97
C LEU A 32 -4.13 7.16 4.05
N ILE A 33 -3.29 7.52 3.08
CA ILE A 33 -2.65 6.58 2.16
C ILE A 33 -1.75 5.60 2.92
N ALA A 34 -0.93 6.10 3.85
CA ALA A 34 -0.05 5.25 4.67
C ALA A 34 -0.85 4.28 5.56
N THR A 35 -1.98 4.74 6.13
CA THR A 35 -2.89 3.89 6.90
C THR A 35 -3.51 2.82 6.02
N ALA A 36 -4.06 3.18 4.86
CA ALA A 36 -4.66 2.21 3.93
C ALA A 36 -3.67 1.12 3.50
N ILE A 37 -2.43 1.49 3.19
CA ILE A 37 -1.37 0.53 2.85
C ILE A 37 -1.03 -0.36 4.04
N SER A 38 -1.02 0.19 5.26
CA SER A 38 -0.76 -0.60 6.48
C SER A 38 -1.85 -1.64 6.71
N GLU A 39 -3.12 -1.29 6.50
CA GLU A 39 -4.25 -2.22 6.64
C GLU A 39 -4.21 -3.32 5.58
N LEU A 40 -3.90 -2.97 4.32
CA LEU A 40 -3.73 -3.97 3.26
C LEU A 40 -2.59 -4.95 3.57
N ALA A 41 -1.42 -4.45 3.97
CA ALA A 41 -0.28 -5.30 4.31
C ALA A 41 -0.53 -6.14 5.57
N ARG A 42 -1.24 -5.59 6.57
CA ARG A 42 -1.67 -6.34 7.75
C ARG A 42 -2.61 -7.49 7.37
N ASN A 43 -3.58 -7.24 6.48
CA ASN A 43 -4.49 -8.28 6.03
C ASN A 43 -3.75 -9.42 5.33
N ILE A 44 -2.75 -9.12 4.50
CA ILE A 44 -1.89 -10.14 3.88
C ILE A 44 -1.25 -11.03 4.97
N LEU A 45 -0.61 -10.44 5.99
CA LEU A 45 0.04 -11.24 7.03
C LEU A 45 -0.94 -12.05 7.88
N LEU A 46 -2.06 -11.45 8.27
CA LEU A 46 -3.03 -12.08 9.16
C LEU A 46 -3.78 -13.24 8.48
N TYR A 47 -4.14 -13.09 7.20
CA TYR A 47 -5.03 -14.03 6.52
C TYR A 47 -4.33 -14.92 5.50
N ALA A 48 -3.21 -14.49 4.93
CA ALA A 48 -2.49 -15.23 3.88
C ALA A 48 -1.04 -15.58 4.24
N HIS A 49 -0.53 -15.12 5.39
CA HIS A 49 0.84 -15.25 5.88
C HIS A 49 1.93 -14.57 5.03
N ARG A 50 1.73 -14.45 3.72
CA ARG A 50 2.63 -13.79 2.79
C ARG A 50 1.89 -13.21 1.59
N GLY A 51 2.50 -12.23 0.95
CA GLY A 51 1.99 -11.66 -0.29
C GLY A 51 2.87 -10.53 -0.79
N GLU A 52 2.27 -9.63 -1.58
CA GLU A 52 2.96 -8.45 -2.09
C GLU A 52 2.09 -7.19 -2.13
N ILE A 53 2.74 -6.05 -1.93
CA ILE A 53 2.22 -4.72 -2.24
C ILE A 53 2.97 -4.15 -3.44
N VAL A 54 2.22 -3.76 -4.48
CA VAL A 54 2.73 -3.07 -5.66
C VAL A 54 2.22 -1.63 -5.63
N LEU A 55 3.16 -0.69 -5.72
CA LEU A 55 2.87 0.74 -5.82
C LEU A 55 3.14 1.21 -7.25
N SER A 56 2.22 2.00 -7.78
CA SER A 56 2.34 2.62 -9.10
C SER A 56 1.90 4.07 -9.03
N ARG A 57 2.49 4.92 -9.88
CA ARG A 57 1.93 6.25 -10.13
C ARG A 57 0.87 6.09 -11.22
N VAL A 58 -0.30 6.66 -10.98
CA VAL A 58 -1.39 6.70 -11.94
C VAL A 58 -1.44 8.11 -12.51
N GLU A 59 -1.33 8.22 -13.82
CA GLU A 59 -1.44 9.48 -14.54
C GLU A 59 -2.40 9.28 -15.71
N ASP A 60 -3.52 9.99 -15.68
CA ASP A 60 -4.38 10.19 -16.84
C ASP A 60 -4.29 11.67 -17.26
N SER A 61 -4.90 12.04 -18.39
CA SER A 61 -4.85 13.40 -18.94
C SER A 61 -5.32 14.50 -17.99
N THR A 62 -6.00 14.16 -16.89
CA THR A 62 -6.61 15.11 -15.95
C THR A 62 -6.28 14.86 -14.48
N ARG A 63 -5.75 13.69 -14.12
CA ARG A 63 -5.56 13.27 -12.73
C ARG A 63 -4.22 12.58 -12.55
N ARG A 64 -3.57 12.90 -11.42
CA ARG A 64 -2.38 12.23 -10.92
C ARG A 64 -2.72 11.59 -9.57
N GLY A 65 -2.26 10.37 -9.36
CA GLY A 65 -2.59 9.59 -8.18
C GLY A 65 -1.63 8.43 -7.94
N ILE A 66 -1.88 7.68 -6.88
CA ILE A 66 -1.14 6.48 -6.51
C ILE A 66 -2.06 5.26 -6.65
N GLY A 67 -1.59 4.25 -7.37
CA GLY A 67 -2.22 2.94 -7.44
C GLY A 67 -1.54 2.02 -6.42
N VAL A 68 -2.33 1.40 -5.55
CA VAL A 68 -1.87 0.43 -4.55
C VAL A 68 -2.57 -0.90 -4.86
N VAL A 69 -1.80 -1.94 -5.13
CA VAL A 69 -2.32 -3.29 -5.37
C VAL A 69 -1.75 -4.22 -4.33
N ALA A 70 -2.63 -4.87 -3.57
CA ALA A 70 -2.31 -5.96 -2.66
C ALA A 70 -2.63 -7.29 -3.34
N ARG A 71 -1.70 -8.24 -3.26
CA ARG A 71 -1.89 -9.61 -3.78
C ARG A 71 -1.43 -10.60 -2.73
N ASP A 72 -2.25 -11.62 -2.54
CA ASP A 72 -1.98 -12.73 -1.66
C ASP A 72 -2.73 -13.97 -2.17
N ASP A 73 -2.32 -15.13 -1.67
CA ASP A 73 -2.94 -16.43 -1.95
C ASP A 73 -3.73 -16.92 -0.73
N GLY A 74 -4.31 -16.00 0.04
CA GLY A 74 -5.12 -16.31 1.22
C GLY A 74 -6.47 -16.95 0.86
N PRO A 75 -7.28 -17.33 1.87
CA PRO A 75 -8.55 -18.01 1.66
C PRO A 75 -9.65 -17.13 1.02
N GLY A 76 -9.39 -15.84 0.79
CA GLY A 76 -10.38 -14.87 0.35
C GLY A 76 -11.28 -14.36 1.48
N ILE A 77 -12.32 -13.59 1.11
CA ILE A 77 -13.32 -13.04 2.03
C ILE A 77 -14.62 -13.86 1.90
N PRO A 78 -15.16 -14.44 3.00
CA PRO A 78 -16.43 -15.17 2.99
C PRO A 78 -17.66 -14.31 2.70
#